data_AF-A0A644TPZ8-F1
#
_entry.id   AF-A0A644TPZ8-F1
#
_cell.length_a   1.000
_cell.length_b   1.000
_cell.length_c   1.000
_cell.angle_alpha   90.00
_cell.angle_beta   90.00
_cell.angle_gamma   90.00
#
_symmetry.space_group_name_H-M   'P 1'
#
loop_
_entity.id
_entity.type
_entity.pdbx_description
1 polymer ?
#
loop_
_entity_poly.entity_id
_entity_poly.type
_entity_poly.pdbx_seq_one_letter_code
_entity_poly.pdbx_strand_id
1 'polypeptide(L)'
;MNIKKLKELEESFFEYYPNGFEDDKLLPIIKRFKSSKFHEETKELFKKENFSQPEIICDNFSKIISKSPLISLFEKPKVRDAIKSMSIYEKDMFCIALDELLYGNFKDGFEDIVDILTQKNLAKWSIITLIPYYFSPTKEFFIKPTTTKNVLKYLEIENLVYKPKPTFEFYNAYKKVLNEMKKQVSKKLTSDNSGFTGFLRMGIEP
;
A
#
# COMPACT_ATOMS: atom_id res chain seq x y z
N MET A 1 18.05 6.49 -11.24
CA MET A 1 16.67 6.86 -11.61
C MET A 1 16.72 7.86 -12.75
N ASN A 2 16.03 7.55 -13.84
CA ASN A 2 15.97 8.37 -15.04
C ASN A 2 14.88 9.45 -14.91
N ILE A 3 15.28 10.67 -14.56
CA ILE A 3 14.36 11.81 -14.36
C ILE A 3 13.72 12.25 -15.68
N LYS A 4 14.45 12.16 -16.80
CA LYS A 4 13.93 12.52 -18.12
C LYS A 4 12.69 11.69 -18.47
N LYS A 5 12.79 10.37 -18.30
CA LYS A 5 11.64 9.45 -18.51
C LYS A 5 10.46 9.74 -17.59
N LEU A 6 10.72 10.14 -16.34
CA LEU A 6 9.65 10.53 -15.41
C LEU A 6 8.91 11.80 -15.90
N LYS A 7 9.64 12.75 -16.50
CA LYS A 7 9.06 13.96 -17.09
C LYS A 7 8.28 13.68 -18.36
N GLU A 8 8.81 12.85 -19.25
CA GLU A 8 8.10 12.39 -20.44
C GLU A 8 6.78 11.69 -20.07
N LEU A 9 6.78 10.85 -19.02
CA LEU A 9 5.55 10.24 -18.50
C LEU A 9 4.54 11.27 -17.99
N GLU A 10 5.02 12.28 -17.25
CA GLU A 10 4.17 13.36 -16.74
C GLU A 10 3.52 14.16 -17.88
N GLU A 11 4.31 14.52 -18.90
CA GLU A 11 3.84 15.25 -20.08
C GLU A 11 2.76 14.44 -20.81
N SER A 12 3.04 13.18 -21.16
CA SER A 12 2.04 12.32 -21.81
C SER A 12 0.79 12.15 -20.95
N PHE A 13 0.92 12.00 -19.63
CA PHE A 13 -0.24 11.91 -18.76
C PHE A 13 -1.15 13.14 -18.83
N PHE A 14 -0.56 14.34 -18.83
CA PHE A 14 -1.34 15.59 -18.96
C PHE A 14 -1.85 15.86 -20.38
N GLU A 15 -1.22 15.33 -21.43
CA GLU A 15 -1.78 15.35 -22.79
C GLU A 15 -3.10 14.58 -22.88
N TYR A 16 -3.17 13.40 -22.24
CA TYR A 16 -4.39 12.59 -22.21
C TYR A 16 -5.42 13.06 -21.18
N TYR A 17 -4.94 13.58 -20.04
CA TYR A 17 -5.73 14.06 -18.89
C TYR A 17 -5.29 15.48 -18.48
N PRO A 18 -5.72 16.54 -19.19
CA PRO A 18 -5.28 17.92 -18.92
C PRO A 18 -5.52 18.40 -17.48
N ASN A 19 -6.56 17.90 -16.82
CA ASN A 19 -6.88 18.21 -15.43
C ASN A 19 -6.29 17.21 -14.42
N GLY A 20 -5.42 16.30 -14.88
CA GLY A 20 -4.87 15.23 -14.07
C GLY A 20 -5.95 14.30 -13.53
N PHE A 21 -5.91 13.98 -12.24
CA PHE A 21 -6.93 13.12 -11.60
C PHE A 21 -8.33 13.77 -11.48
N GLU A 22 -8.46 15.06 -11.76
CA GLU A 22 -9.77 15.73 -11.83
C GLU A 22 -10.39 15.66 -13.23
N ASP A 23 -9.71 15.05 -14.20
CA ASP A 23 -10.23 14.87 -15.55
C ASP A 23 -11.46 13.94 -15.59
N ASP A 24 -12.50 14.34 -16.32
CA ASP A 24 -13.78 13.63 -16.41
C ASP A 24 -13.62 12.17 -16.84
N LYS A 25 -12.59 11.86 -17.66
CA LYS A 25 -12.30 10.48 -18.09
C LYS A 25 -11.82 9.59 -16.95
N LEU A 26 -11.16 10.17 -15.93
CA LEU A 26 -10.62 9.44 -14.78
C LEU A 26 -11.57 9.39 -13.59
N LEU A 27 -12.52 10.33 -13.46
CA LEU A 27 -13.46 10.37 -12.34
C LEU A 27 -14.18 9.03 -12.10
N PRO A 28 -14.68 8.29 -13.11
CA PRO A 28 -15.32 6.98 -12.89
C PRO A 28 -14.37 5.93 -12.32
N ILE A 29 -13.08 5.99 -12.69
CA ILE A 29 -12.04 5.06 -12.22
C ILE A 29 -11.67 5.40 -10.78
N ILE A 30 -11.41 6.68 -10.49
CA ILE A 30 -10.97 7.16 -9.16
C ILE A 30 -12.05 6.90 -8.09
N LYS A 31 -13.32 7.16 -8.43
CA LYS A 31 -14.47 6.93 -7.51
C LYS A 31 -14.58 5.47 -7.04
N ARG A 32 -14.04 4.50 -7.78
CA ARG A 32 -14.06 3.07 -7.39
C ARG A 32 -13.08 2.76 -6.24
N PHE A 33 -11.99 3.51 -6.12
CA PHE A 33 -10.95 3.23 -5.11
C PHE A 33 -11.35 3.69 -3.70
N LYS A 34 -12.20 4.73 -3.60
CA LYS A 34 -12.78 5.24 -2.33
C LYS A 34 -11.72 5.47 -1.24
N SER A 35 -10.54 5.98 -1.61
CA SER A 35 -9.38 6.06 -0.71
C SER A 35 -9.67 6.82 0.59
N SER A 36 -10.38 7.96 0.54
CA SER A 36 -10.75 8.73 1.75
C SER A 36 -11.66 7.95 2.68
N LYS A 37 -12.64 7.21 2.14
CA LYS A 37 -13.54 6.37 2.95
C LYS A 37 -12.77 5.24 3.64
N PHE A 38 -11.85 4.59 2.93
CA PHE A 38 -11.01 3.55 3.54
C PHE A 38 -10.04 4.13 4.58
N HIS A 39 -9.54 5.34 4.37
CA HIS A 39 -8.74 6.04 5.36
C HIS A 39 -9.53 6.27 6.65
N GLU A 40 -10.71 6.87 6.56
CA GLU A 40 -11.60 7.10 7.70
C GLU A 40 -11.98 5.80 8.42
N GLU A 41 -12.42 4.78 7.68
CA GLU A 41 -12.79 3.48 8.25
C GLU A 41 -11.59 2.80 8.92
N THR A 42 -10.40 2.85 8.31
CA THR A 42 -9.18 2.27 8.90
C THR A 42 -8.77 3.03 10.16
N LYS A 43 -8.83 4.37 10.18
CA LYS A 43 -8.53 5.17 11.37
C LYS A 43 -9.47 4.86 12.53
N GLU A 44 -10.74 4.61 12.25
CA GLU A 44 -11.74 4.27 13.26
C GLU A 44 -11.53 2.84 13.82
N LEU A 45 -11.34 1.86 12.94
CA LEU A 45 -11.21 0.46 13.34
C LEU A 45 -9.90 0.18 14.09
N PHE A 46 -8.83 0.89 13.75
CA PHE A 46 -7.51 0.75 14.36
C PHE A 46 -7.16 1.93 15.27
N LYS A 47 -8.13 2.50 15.98
CA LYS A 47 -7.85 3.42 17.09
C LYS A 47 -7.01 2.74 18.17
N LYS A 48 -6.15 3.49 18.86
CA LYS A 48 -5.15 2.95 19.81
C LYS A 48 -5.82 2.15 20.94
N GLU A 49 -6.96 2.63 21.43
CA GLU A 49 -7.75 1.96 22.47
C GLU A 49 -8.26 0.56 22.05
N ASN A 50 -8.47 0.31 20.76
CA ASN A 50 -8.96 -0.97 20.27
C ASN A 50 -7.90 -2.08 20.31
N PHE A 51 -6.61 -1.74 20.42
CA PHE A 51 -5.52 -2.71 20.51
C PHE A 51 -5.47 -3.48 21.83
N SER A 52 -6.31 -3.09 22.80
CA SER A 52 -6.61 -3.91 23.99
C SER A 52 -7.47 -5.14 23.67
N GLN A 53 -8.01 -5.26 22.45
CA GLN A 53 -8.91 -6.35 22.03
C GLN A 53 -8.39 -7.06 20.77
N PRO A 54 -7.47 -8.02 20.91
CA PRO A 54 -6.81 -8.71 19.79
C PRO A 54 -7.75 -9.37 18.78
N GLU A 55 -8.86 -9.96 19.25
CA GLU A 55 -9.90 -10.54 18.39
C GLU A 55 -10.49 -9.49 17.43
N ILE A 56 -10.82 -8.31 17.96
CA ILE A 56 -11.41 -7.21 17.18
C ILE A 56 -10.40 -6.67 16.16
N ILE A 57 -9.12 -6.55 16.53
CA ILE A 57 -8.07 -6.08 15.62
C ILE A 57 -7.87 -7.06 14.45
N CYS A 58 -7.86 -8.36 14.73
CA CYS A 58 -7.78 -9.40 13.71
C CYS A 58 -8.98 -9.37 12.76
N ASP A 59 -10.20 -9.26 13.29
CA ASP A 59 -11.42 -9.16 12.49
C ASP A 59 -11.44 -7.87 11.64
N ASN A 60 -11.01 -6.75 12.21
CA ASN A 60 -10.90 -5.47 11.51
C ASN A 60 -9.89 -5.54 10.35
N PHE A 61 -8.74 -6.21 10.56
CA PHE A 61 -7.76 -6.47 9.51
C PHE A 61 -8.39 -7.24 8.35
N SER A 62 -9.04 -8.38 8.65
CA SER A 62 -9.73 -9.19 7.66
C SER A 62 -10.84 -8.42 6.93
N LYS A 63 -11.56 -7.57 7.64
CA LYS A 63 -12.65 -6.73 7.11
C LYS A 63 -12.13 -5.72 6.10
N ILE A 64 -11.08 -4.97 6.41
CA ILE A 64 -10.50 -3.99 5.47
C ILE A 64 -9.93 -4.68 4.23
N ILE A 65 -9.18 -5.76 4.40
CA ILE A 65 -8.64 -6.57 3.28
C ILE A 65 -9.77 -7.05 2.36
N SER A 66 -10.86 -7.57 2.94
CA SER A 66 -12.01 -8.10 2.19
C SER A 66 -12.74 -7.01 1.40
N LYS A 67 -12.87 -5.80 1.96
CA LYS A 67 -13.56 -4.69 1.30
C LYS A 67 -12.70 -3.98 0.25
N SER A 68 -11.37 -3.98 0.42
CA SER A 68 -10.49 -3.19 -0.42
C SER A 68 -10.56 -3.59 -1.90
N PRO A 69 -10.69 -2.62 -2.83
CA PRO A 69 -10.56 -2.87 -4.27
C PRO A 69 -9.10 -3.08 -4.71
N LEU A 70 -8.12 -2.79 -3.83
CA LEU A 70 -6.69 -2.94 -4.12
C LEU A 70 -6.19 -4.38 -3.92
N ILE A 71 -6.95 -5.21 -3.22
CA ILE A 71 -6.63 -6.62 -2.97
C ILE A 71 -7.36 -7.52 -3.97
N SER A 72 -6.62 -8.51 -4.50
CA SER A 72 -7.17 -9.51 -5.41
C SER A 72 -8.30 -10.31 -4.76
N LEU A 73 -9.37 -10.58 -5.52
CA LEU A 73 -10.50 -11.41 -5.05
C LEU A 73 -10.06 -12.79 -4.54
N PHE A 74 -8.97 -13.34 -5.09
CA PHE A 74 -8.42 -14.64 -4.69
C PHE A 74 -7.65 -14.60 -3.36
N GLU A 75 -7.22 -13.43 -2.90
CA GLU A 75 -6.47 -13.27 -1.65
C GLU A 75 -7.40 -13.07 -0.44
N LYS A 76 -8.54 -12.42 -0.67
CA LYS A 76 -9.53 -12.10 0.37
C LYS A 76 -9.98 -13.31 1.21
N PRO A 77 -10.44 -14.44 0.62
CA PRO A 77 -10.84 -15.60 1.42
C PRO A 77 -9.65 -16.20 2.18
N LYS A 78 -8.45 -16.23 1.58
CA LYS A 78 -7.24 -16.78 2.22
C LYS A 78 -6.86 -15.99 3.47
N VAL A 79 -6.91 -14.67 3.41
CA VAL A 79 -6.64 -13.81 4.58
C VAL A 79 -7.69 -14.04 5.65
N ARG A 80 -8.98 -13.98 5.30
CA ARG A 80 -10.08 -14.22 6.24
C ARG A 80 -9.92 -15.56 6.96
N ASP A 81 -9.67 -16.63 6.21
CA ASP A 81 -9.62 -17.99 6.76
C ASP A 81 -8.37 -18.18 7.63
N ALA A 82 -7.22 -17.61 7.24
CA ALA A 82 -6.00 -17.66 8.05
C ALA A 82 -6.17 -16.90 9.37
N ILE A 83 -6.73 -15.69 9.35
CA ILE A 83 -6.97 -14.89 10.57
C ILE A 83 -7.95 -15.60 11.50
N LYS A 84 -9.04 -16.18 10.96
CA LYS A 84 -9.98 -16.98 11.76
C LYS A 84 -9.35 -18.21 12.40
N SER A 85 -8.36 -18.81 11.74
CA SER A 85 -7.65 -19.99 12.23
C SER A 85 -6.56 -19.69 13.28
N MET A 86 -6.27 -18.41 13.55
CA MET A 86 -5.28 -18.04 14.55
C MET A 86 -5.77 -18.44 15.96
N SER A 87 -4.87 -19.04 16.73
CA SER A 87 -5.01 -19.22 18.17
C SER A 87 -5.05 -17.86 18.90
N ILE A 88 -5.49 -17.86 20.16
CA ILE A 88 -5.50 -16.66 21.01
C ILE A 88 -4.11 -16.03 21.05
N TYR A 89 -3.07 -16.84 21.27
CA TYR A 89 -1.68 -16.37 21.28
C TYR A 89 -1.24 -15.73 19.95
N GLU A 90 -1.58 -16.34 18.81
CA GLU A 90 -1.26 -15.76 17.50
C GLU A 90 -1.98 -14.44 17.25
N LYS A 91 -3.23 -14.31 17.71
CA LYS A 91 -3.99 -13.06 17.62
C LYS A 91 -3.38 -11.97 18.49
N ASP A 92 -2.94 -12.31 19.70
CA ASP A 92 -2.24 -11.37 20.59
C ASP A 92 -0.95 -10.86 19.93
N MET A 93 -0.12 -11.76 19.40
CA MET A 93 1.11 -11.39 18.71
C MET A 93 0.84 -10.56 17.45
N PHE A 94 -0.18 -10.92 16.66
CA PHE A 94 -0.58 -10.14 15.48
C PHE A 94 -1.09 -8.74 15.86
N CYS A 95 -1.85 -8.63 16.95
CA CYS A 95 -2.34 -7.36 17.48
C CYS A 95 -1.18 -6.46 17.90
N ILE A 96 -0.21 -6.99 18.67
CA ILE A 96 0.99 -6.25 19.10
C ILE A 96 1.81 -5.79 17.89
N ALA A 97 2.07 -6.68 16.94
CA ALA A 97 2.84 -6.34 15.74
C ALA A 97 2.16 -5.26 14.89
N LEU A 98 0.82 -5.29 14.78
CA LEU A 98 0.07 -4.26 14.06
C LEU A 98 0.01 -2.94 14.84
N ASP A 99 -0.04 -2.98 16.17
CA ASP A 99 0.06 -1.79 17.02
C ASP A 99 1.41 -1.09 16.82
N GLU A 100 2.49 -1.86 16.85
CA GLU A 100 3.85 -1.38 16.63
C GLU A 100 4.02 -0.80 15.22
N LEU A 101 3.43 -1.45 14.21
CA LEU A 101 3.45 -1.00 12.82
C LEU A 101 2.72 0.35 12.61
N LEU A 102 1.62 0.60 13.33
CA LEU A 102 0.80 1.81 13.14
C LEU A 102 1.16 2.95 14.10
N TYR A 103 1.62 2.64 15.30
CA TYR A 103 1.83 3.62 16.38
C TYR A 103 3.24 3.61 16.97
N GLY A 104 3.97 2.50 16.87
CA GLY A 104 5.30 2.34 17.45
C GLY A 104 6.43 2.41 16.41
N ASN A 105 7.40 1.53 16.57
CA ASN A 105 8.48 1.33 15.62
C ASN A 105 7.97 0.59 14.37
N PHE A 106 7.75 1.36 13.31
CA PHE A 106 7.30 0.85 12.02
C PHE A 106 8.15 -0.32 11.49
N LYS A 107 9.48 -0.30 11.69
CA LYS A 107 10.35 -1.38 11.21
C LYS A 107 10.02 -2.70 11.90
N ASP A 108 10.00 -2.67 13.23
CA ASP A 108 9.82 -3.86 14.05
C ASP A 108 8.43 -4.44 13.80
N GLY A 109 7.38 -3.61 13.83
CA GLY A 109 6.02 -4.04 13.49
C GLY A 109 5.87 -4.56 12.05
N PHE A 110 6.62 -4.00 11.09
CA PHE A 110 6.61 -4.50 9.70
C PHE A 110 7.24 -5.90 9.62
N GLU A 111 8.40 -6.09 10.25
CA GLU A 111 9.13 -7.36 10.25
C GLU A 111 8.32 -8.45 10.99
N ASP A 112 7.72 -8.11 12.14
CA ASP A 112 6.87 -9.02 12.91
C ASP A 112 5.62 -9.46 12.13
N ILE A 113 4.89 -8.53 11.51
CA ILE A 113 3.72 -8.86 10.68
C ILE A 113 4.12 -9.73 9.48
N VAL A 114 5.29 -9.47 8.87
CA VAL A 114 5.81 -10.32 7.79
C VAL A 114 6.08 -11.73 8.27
N ASP A 115 6.69 -11.90 9.44
CA ASP A 115 7.04 -13.22 9.97
C ASP A 115 5.78 -14.01 10.38
N ILE A 116 4.82 -13.37 11.06
CA ILE A 116 3.53 -13.99 11.41
C ILE A 116 2.79 -14.45 10.14
N LEU A 117 2.67 -13.57 9.13
CA LEU A 117 1.96 -13.94 7.90
C LEU A 117 2.76 -14.88 7.00
N THR A 118 4.08 -14.98 7.15
CA THR A 118 4.90 -15.97 6.44
C THR A 118 4.49 -17.38 6.86
N GLN A 119 4.27 -17.62 8.16
CA GLN A 119 3.81 -18.91 8.69
C GLN A 119 2.45 -19.34 8.13
N LYS A 120 1.65 -18.38 7.65
CA LYS A 120 0.34 -18.61 7.02
C LYS A 120 0.36 -18.56 5.48
N ASN A 121 1.54 -18.44 4.84
CA ASN A 121 1.71 -18.24 3.40
C ASN A 121 1.00 -16.98 2.85
N LEU A 122 0.91 -15.93 3.68
CA LEU A 122 0.24 -14.67 3.39
C LEU A 122 1.15 -13.44 3.44
N ALA A 123 2.46 -13.62 3.65
CA ALA A 123 3.44 -12.55 3.58
C ALA A 123 3.60 -12.04 2.13
N LYS A 124 2.71 -11.14 1.73
CA LYS A 124 2.66 -10.53 0.40
C LYS A 124 2.62 -9.02 0.51
N TRP A 125 3.32 -8.34 -0.38
CA TRP A 125 3.42 -6.88 -0.41
C TRP A 125 2.07 -6.16 -0.31
N SER A 126 1.07 -6.62 -1.08
CA SER A 126 -0.27 -6.03 -1.08
C SER A 126 -0.97 -6.18 0.27
N ILE A 127 -0.76 -7.29 0.98
CA ILE A 127 -1.40 -7.52 2.29
C ILE A 127 -0.70 -6.71 3.38
N ILE A 128 0.63 -6.78 3.44
CA ILE A 128 1.45 -6.13 4.48
C ILE A 128 1.32 -4.59 4.43
N THR A 129 1.24 -4.02 3.22
CA THR A 129 1.29 -2.56 3.05
C THR A 129 -0.08 -1.89 2.98
N LEU A 130 -1.18 -2.65 2.95
CA LEU A 130 -2.52 -2.06 2.78
C LEU A 130 -2.96 -1.24 4.00
N ILE A 131 -2.91 -1.82 5.20
CA ILE A 131 -3.38 -1.15 6.41
C ILE A 131 -2.53 0.09 6.72
N PRO A 132 -1.17 0.04 6.68
CA PRO A 132 -0.36 1.24 6.87
C PRO A 132 -0.66 2.35 5.86
N TYR A 133 -0.85 1.99 4.58
CA TYR A 133 -1.25 2.94 3.55
C TYR A 133 -2.62 3.58 3.85
N TYR A 134 -3.66 2.79 4.11
CA TYR A 134 -4.97 3.38 4.44
C TYR A 134 -4.93 4.18 5.73
N PHE A 135 -4.15 3.77 6.73
CA PHE A 135 -4.00 4.50 7.98
C PHE A 135 -3.28 5.84 7.80
N SER A 136 -2.35 5.95 6.85
CA SER A 136 -1.57 7.16 6.58
C SER A 136 -1.26 7.35 5.08
N PRO A 137 -2.27 7.73 4.26
CA PRO A 137 -2.21 7.66 2.79
C PRO A 137 -1.26 8.66 2.13
N THR A 138 -0.79 9.67 2.87
CA THR A 138 0.22 10.63 2.43
C THR A 138 1.63 10.25 2.87
N LYS A 139 1.78 9.34 3.84
CA LYS A 139 3.06 8.92 4.43
C LYS A 139 3.49 7.55 3.95
N GLU A 140 2.58 6.57 3.93
CA GLU A 140 2.87 5.18 3.60
C GLU A 140 2.40 4.82 2.19
N PHE A 141 3.07 3.86 1.55
CA PHE A 141 2.80 3.45 0.18
C PHE A 141 2.24 2.03 0.13
N PHE A 142 1.20 1.84 -0.67
CA PHE A 142 0.74 0.51 -1.06
C PHE A 142 1.65 -0.05 -2.15
N ILE A 143 2.15 -1.27 -1.96
CA ILE A 143 3.08 -1.92 -2.91
C ILE A 143 2.36 -2.99 -3.71
N LYS A 144 2.27 -2.76 -5.03
CA LYS A 144 1.75 -3.74 -6.00
C LYS A 144 2.92 -4.35 -6.80
N PRO A 145 3.07 -5.69 -6.84
CA PRO A 145 4.21 -6.35 -7.48
C PRO A 145 4.50 -5.89 -8.93
N THR A 146 3.49 -5.89 -9.80
CA THR A 146 3.65 -5.55 -11.23
C THR A 146 4.08 -4.10 -11.41
N THR A 147 3.35 -3.18 -10.78
CA THR A 147 3.65 -1.74 -10.86
C THR A 147 5.05 -1.43 -10.33
N THR A 148 5.44 -2.00 -9.18
CA THR A 148 6.80 -1.81 -8.64
C THR A 148 7.87 -2.30 -9.61
N LYS A 149 7.75 -3.51 -10.16
CA LYS A 149 8.71 -4.04 -11.13
C LYS A 149 8.82 -3.17 -12.38
N ASN A 150 7.68 -2.71 -12.90
CA ASN A 150 7.62 -1.88 -14.10
C ASN A 150 8.21 -0.49 -13.86
N VAL A 151 7.95 0.13 -12.71
CA VAL A 151 8.57 1.39 -12.31
C VAL A 151 10.10 1.25 -12.22
N LEU A 152 10.60 0.22 -11.52
CA LEU A 152 12.04 -0.02 -11.38
C LEU A 152 12.72 -0.20 -12.74
N LYS A 153 12.10 -0.97 -13.64
CA LYS A 153 12.62 -1.22 -14.99
C LYS A 153 12.55 0.02 -15.87
N TYR A 154 11.39 0.68 -15.95
CA TYR A 154 11.16 1.80 -16.86
C TYR A 154 12.04 2.99 -16.51
N LEU A 155 12.14 3.33 -15.22
CA LEU A 155 12.92 4.46 -14.71
C LEU A 155 14.38 4.11 -14.38
N GLU A 156 14.86 2.92 -14.75
CA GLU A 156 16.27 2.51 -14.63
C GLU A 156 16.78 2.70 -13.18
N ILE A 157 16.08 2.09 -12.22
CA ILE A 157 16.43 2.08 -10.81
C ILE A 157 17.11 0.75 -10.49
N GLU A 158 18.41 0.67 -10.76
CA GLU A 158 19.18 -0.58 -10.72
C GLU A 158 19.59 -1.01 -9.29
N ASN A 159 19.66 -0.06 -8.36
CA ASN A 159 20.08 -0.31 -6.98
C ASN A 159 18.96 -0.92 -6.10
N LEU A 160 17.80 -1.25 -6.67
CA LEU A 160 16.69 -1.89 -5.97
C LEU A 160 16.22 -3.14 -6.71
N VAL A 161 16.33 -4.29 -6.04
CA VAL A 161 15.89 -5.58 -6.60
C VAL A 161 14.61 -6.01 -5.90
N TYR A 162 13.52 -6.06 -6.67
CA TYR A 162 12.25 -6.57 -6.16
C TYR A 162 12.34 -8.06 -5.81
N LYS A 163 11.86 -8.44 -4.63
CA LYS A 163 11.66 -9.83 -4.22
C LYS A 163 10.21 -10.06 -3.78
N PRO A 164 9.62 -11.26 -4.01
CA PRO A 164 8.24 -11.54 -3.62
C PRO A 164 7.98 -11.46 -2.11
N LYS A 165 8.90 -11.95 -1.27
CA LYS A 165 8.81 -11.84 0.19
C LYS A 165 9.03 -10.37 0.59
N PRO A 166 8.10 -9.73 1.32
CA PRO A 166 8.31 -8.38 1.81
C PRO A 166 9.46 -8.27 2.80
N THR A 167 10.19 -7.16 2.74
CA THR A 167 11.27 -6.82 3.67
C THR A 167 11.20 -5.33 3.96
N PHE A 168 11.42 -4.91 5.21
CA PHE A 168 11.43 -3.50 5.55
C PHE A 168 12.51 -2.72 4.79
N GLU A 169 13.69 -3.31 4.58
CA GLU A 169 14.79 -2.69 3.82
C GLU A 169 14.35 -2.23 2.43
N PHE A 170 13.79 -3.15 1.62
CA PHE A 170 13.25 -2.81 0.31
C PHE A 170 12.12 -1.77 0.41
N TYR A 171 11.18 -1.94 1.35
CA TYR A 171 10.06 -1.00 1.52
C TYR A 171 10.56 0.43 1.75
N ASN A 172 11.47 0.59 2.70
CA ASN A 172 12.02 1.88 3.08
C ASN A 172 12.84 2.51 1.93
N ALA A 173 13.67 1.71 1.26
CA ALA A 173 14.48 2.21 0.15
C ALA A 173 13.60 2.62 -1.06
N TYR A 174 12.59 1.81 -1.39
CA TYR A 174 11.66 2.14 -2.47
C TYR A 174 10.77 3.34 -2.12
N LYS A 175 10.30 3.45 -0.86
CA LYS A 175 9.59 4.62 -0.35
C LYS A 175 10.39 5.92 -0.51
N LYS A 176 11.70 5.89 -0.24
CA LYS A 176 12.59 7.05 -0.48
C LYS A 176 12.61 7.41 -1.97
N VAL A 177 12.76 6.43 -2.85
CA VAL A 177 12.75 6.67 -4.31
C VAL A 177 11.41 7.28 -4.78
N LEU A 178 10.27 6.75 -4.32
CA LEU A 178 8.95 7.31 -4.62
C LEU A 178 8.81 8.76 -4.14
N ASN A 179 9.28 9.07 -2.93
CA ASN A 179 9.25 10.42 -2.39
C ASN A 179 10.16 11.39 -3.15
N GLU A 180 11.34 10.94 -3.62
CA GLU A 180 12.18 11.77 -4.49
C GLU A 180 11.50 12.04 -5.84
N MET A 181 10.83 11.04 -6.43
CA MET A 181 10.07 11.24 -7.67
C MET A 181 8.93 12.24 -7.50
N LYS A 182 8.20 12.19 -6.37
CA LYS A 182 7.12 13.16 -6.08
C LYS A 182 7.61 14.61 -6.10
N LYS A 183 8.87 14.88 -5.72
CA LYS A 183 9.45 16.23 -5.78
C LYS A 183 9.72 16.70 -7.20
N GLN A 184 9.83 15.77 -8.15
CA GLN A 184 10.15 16.07 -9.55
C GLN A 184 8.90 16.31 -10.39
N VAL A 185 7.69 15.98 -9.91
CA VAL A 185 6.44 16.09 -10.68
C VAL A 185 5.48 17.11 -10.05
N SER A 186 4.45 17.47 -10.80
CA SER A 186 3.38 18.38 -10.43
C SER A 186 2.65 17.90 -9.19
N LYS A 187 2.31 18.85 -8.31
CA LYS A 187 1.51 18.59 -7.10
C LYS A 187 0.14 17.99 -7.41
N LYS A 188 -0.40 18.21 -8.63
CA LYS A 188 -1.66 17.60 -9.11
C LYS A 188 -1.59 16.07 -9.16
N LEU A 189 -0.39 15.48 -9.27
CA LEU A 189 -0.18 14.02 -9.30
C LEU A 189 0.18 13.44 -7.93
N THR A 190 0.37 14.27 -6.90
CA THR A 190 0.98 13.86 -5.62
C THR A 190 0.11 14.15 -4.40
N SER A 191 -1.18 14.42 -4.59
CA SER A 191 -2.14 14.71 -3.51
C SER A 191 -2.19 13.60 -2.45
N ASP A 192 -2.12 12.34 -2.88
CA ASP A 192 -1.85 11.20 -2.02
C ASP A 192 -0.91 10.18 -2.72
N ASN A 193 -0.44 9.18 -1.96
CA ASN A 193 0.50 8.18 -2.48
C ASN A 193 -0.15 7.18 -3.47
N SER A 194 -1.48 7.00 -3.42
CA SER A 194 -2.19 6.17 -4.40
C SER A 194 -2.40 6.87 -5.74
N GLY A 195 -2.67 8.17 -5.74
CA GLY A 195 -2.68 8.99 -6.94
C GLY A 195 -1.32 8.94 -7.62
N PHE A 196 -0.25 9.18 -6.87
CA PHE A 196 1.10 9.17 -7.43
C PHE A 196 1.48 7.82 -8.06
N THR A 197 1.26 6.70 -7.34
CA THR A 197 1.54 5.36 -7.89
C THR A 197 0.55 4.96 -8.99
N GLY A 198 -0.68 5.48 -8.96
CA GLY A 198 -1.68 5.35 -10.01
C GLY A 198 -1.26 6.04 -11.30
N PHE A 199 -0.68 7.24 -11.22
CA PHE A 199 -0.07 7.96 -12.34
C PHE A 199 1.05 7.12 -12.97
N LEU A 200 2.00 6.66 -12.16
CA LEU A 200 3.10 5.83 -12.65
C LEU A 200 2.58 4.57 -13.33
N ARG A 201 1.56 3.93 -12.76
CA ARG A 201 0.92 2.77 -13.36
C ARG A 201 0.28 3.12 -14.71
N MET A 202 -0.57 4.15 -14.76
CA MET A 202 -1.30 4.51 -15.99
C MET A 202 -0.35 4.99 -17.10
N GLY A 203 0.76 5.65 -16.75
CA GLY A 203 1.74 6.11 -17.74
C GLY A 203 2.64 4.98 -18.27
N ILE A 204 3.05 4.03 -17.42
CA ILE A 204 3.95 2.93 -17.81
C ILE A 204 3.18 1.72 -18.37
N GLU A 205 1.93 1.53 -17.92
CA GLU A 205 0.99 0.48 -18.35
C GLU A 205 -0.33 1.13 -18.85
N PRO A 206 -0.34 1.77 -20.03
CA PRO A 206 -1.53 2.43 -20.59
C PRO A 206 -2.71 1.48 -20.81
#